data_AF-G2J7A8-F1
#
_entry.id   AF-G2J7A8-F1
#
_cell.length_a   1.000
_cell.length_b   1.000
_cell.length_c   1.000
_cell.angle_alpha   90.00
_cell.angle_beta   90.00
_cell.angle_gamma   90.00
#
_symmetry.space_group_name_H-M   'P 1'
#
loop_
_entity.id
_entity.type
_entity.pdbx_description
1 polymer ?
#
loop_
_entity_poly.entity_id
_entity_poly.type
_entity_poly.pdbx_seq_one_letter_code
_entity_poly.pdbx_strand_id
1 'polypeptide(L)'
;MTLEEMRAACARGESKTDWARVRAAIARGEEPAEDEDAPDASAEMRAHLNTLKRKRGRPPVSGEPRIAIAFRCDPYVLAAFRASGPGWQTRMNAALADWLKGHTPAELPV
;
A
#
# COMPACT_ATOMS: atom_id res chain seq x y z
N MET A 1 -6.89 -16.61 -4.59
CA MET A 1 -5.51 -17.00 -4.27
C MET A 1 -4.86 -15.85 -3.51
N THR A 2 -4.65 -16.03 -2.22
CA THR A 2 -4.06 -15.02 -1.32
C THR A 2 -2.53 -15.12 -1.35
N LEU A 3 -1.85 -14.06 -0.88
CA LEU A 3 -0.39 -14.02 -0.82
C LEU A 3 0.21 -15.12 0.06
N GLU A 4 -0.52 -15.51 1.11
CA GLU A 4 -0.12 -16.59 2.02
C GLU A 4 -0.19 -17.95 1.34
N GLU A 5 -1.26 -18.20 0.59
CA GLU A 5 -1.42 -19.42 -0.21
C GLU A 5 -0.31 -19.56 -1.26
N MET A 6 0.07 -18.45 -1.93
CA MET A 6 1.17 -18.44 -2.89
C MET A 6 2.53 -18.73 -2.22
N ARG A 7 2.81 -18.13 -1.06
CA ARG A 7 4.06 -18.38 -0.32
C ARG A 7 4.13 -19.82 0.20
N ALA A 8 3.02 -20.37 0.66
CA ALA A 8 2.93 -21.75 1.12
C ALA A 8 3.16 -22.75 -0.03
N ALA A 9 2.63 -22.47 -1.24
CA ALA A 9 2.89 -23.30 -2.43
C ALA A 9 4.36 -23.31 -2.84
N CYS A 10 5.04 -22.16 -2.79
CA CYS A 10 6.49 -22.10 -3.00
C CYS A 10 7.27 -22.91 -1.95
N ALA A 11 6.85 -22.87 -0.68
CA ALA A 11 7.49 -23.61 0.42
C ALA A 11 7.31 -25.14 0.28
N ARG A 12 6.21 -25.59 -0.32
CA ARG A 12 5.95 -27.00 -0.63
C ARG A 12 6.69 -27.52 -1.86
N GLY A 13 7.45 -26.67 -2.57
CA GLY A 13 8.20 -27.07 -3.76
C GLY A 13 7.35 -27.22 -5.02
N GLU A 14 6.10 -26.74 -5.02
CA GLU A 14 5.19 -26.75 -6.18
C GLU A 14 5.54 -25.68 -7.23
N SER A 15 6.63 -24.94 -7.02
CA SER A 15 7.16 -23.98 -7.97
C SER A 15 7.74 -24.70 -9.18
N LYS A 16 7.22 -24.38 -10.37
CA LYS A 16 7.78 -24.84 -11.66
C LYS A 16 9.22 -24.35 -11.91
N THR A 17 9.71 -23.43 -11.09
CA THR A 17 11.08 -22.91 -11.12
C THR A 17 11.94 -23.53 -10.03
N ASP A 18 13.08 -24.11 -10.41
CA ASP A 18 14.12 -24.57 -9.48
C ASP A 18 14.89 -23.37 -8.90
N TRP A 19 14.38 -22.88 -7.77
CA TRP A 19 14.98 -21.74 -7.06
C TRP A 19 16.33 -22.09 -6.40
N ALA A 20 16.61 -23.36 -6.13
CA ALA A 20 17.89 -23.76 -5.55
C ALA A 20 19.01 -23.58 -6.59
N ARG A 21 18.77 -24.02 -7.83
CA ARG A 21 19.67 -23.78 -8.97
C ARG A 21 19.89 -22.30 -9.24
N VAL A 22 18.80 -21.51 -9.30
CA VAL A 22 18.89 -20.06 -9.57
C VAL A 22 19.70 -19.33 -8.48
N ARG A 23 19.45 -19.62 -7.20
CA ARG A 23 20.21 -19.02 -6.10
C ARG A 23 21.68 -19.42 -6.12
N ALA A 24 21.99 -20.67 -6.47
CA ALA A 24 23.37 -21.13 -6.59
C ALA A 24 24.12 -20.45 -7.75
N ALA A 25 23.45 -20.20 -8.89
CA ALA A 25 24.01 -19.44 -10.01
C ALA A 25 24.30 -17.98 -9.62
N ILE A 26 23.36 -17.32 -8.94
CA ILE A 26 23.55 -15.96 -8.40
C ILE A 26 24.75 -15.92 -7.42
N ALA A 27 24.86 -16.89 -6.51
CA ALA A 27 25.96 -16.96 -5.55
C ALA A 27 27.34 -17.15 -6.21
N ARG A 28 27.38 -17.76 -7.40
CA ARG A 28 28.59 -17.90 -8.22
C ARG A 28 28.88 -16.68 -9.12
N GLY A 29 28.00 -15.68 -9.12
CA GLY A 29 28.12 -14.52 -10.01
C GLY A 29 27.93 -14.88 -11.49
N GLU A 30 27.21 -15.97 -11.76
CA GLU A 30 26.92 -16.42 -13.13
C GLU A 30 25.88 -15.48 -13.74
N GLU A 31 26.32 -14.60 -14.64
CA GLU A 31 25.41 -13.76 -15.43
C GLU A 31 24.62 -14.64 -16.39
N PRO A 32 23.30 -14.44 -16.54
CA PRO A 32 22.54 -15.13 -17.58
C PRO A 32 23.12 -14.78 -18.95
N ALA A 33 23.15 -15.77 -19.85
CA ALA A 33 23.57 -15.54 -21.23
C ALA A 33 22.73 -14.41 -21.85
N GLU A 34 23.38 -13.54 -22.61
CA GLU A 34 22.67 -12.49 -23.32
C GLU A 34 21.79 -13.13 -24.40
N ASP A 35 20.48 -12.92 -24.25
CA ASP A 35 19.45 -13.38 -25.18
C ASP A 35 19.01 -12.17 -26.03
N GLU A 36 18.68 -12.38 -27.30
CA GLU A 36 18.22 -11.31 -28.21
C GLU A 36 16.92 -10.65 -27.72
N ASP A 37 16.08 -11.41 -27.00
CA ASP A 37 14.85 -10.91 -26.38
C ASP A 37 15.09 -10.30 -24.99
N ALA A 38 16.32 -10.37 -24.45
CA ALA A 38 16.63 -9.74 -23.18
C ALA A 38 16.70 -8.22 -23.35
N PRO A 39 16.00 -7.44 -22.51
CA PRO A 39 16.16 -5.98 -22.52
C PRO A 39 17.62 -5.64 -22.25
N ASP A 40 18.15 -4.57 -22.87
CA ASP A 40 19.49 -4.04 -22.59
C ASP A 40 19.59 -3.71 -21.09
N ALA A 41 20.10 -4.70 -20.38
CA ALA A 41 20.36 -4.68 -18.96
C ALA A 41 21.86 -4.63 -18.76
N SER A 42 22.57 -3.85 -19.58
CA SER A 42 23.97 -3.51 -19.34
C SER A 42 24.20 -3.15 -17.87
N ALA A 43 25.38 -3.50 -17.35
CA ALA A 43 25.74 -3.23 -15.95
C ALA A 43 25.55 -1.74 -15.59
N GLU A 44 25.78 -0.85 -16.56
CA GLU A 44 25.58 0.59 -16.44
C GLU A 44 24.09 0.97 -16.31
N MET A 45 23.21 0.38 -17.12
CA MET A 45 21.76 0.58 -17.00
C MET A 45 21.24 0.05 -15.66
N ARG A 46 21.72 -1.11 -15.20
CA ARG A 46 21.38 -1.66 -13.87
C ARG A 46 21.85 -0.74 -12.75
N ALA A 47 23.06 -0.20 -12.85
CA ALA A 47 23.59 0.77 -11.90
C ALA A 47 22.76 2.06 -11.87
N HIS A 48 22.40 2.59 -13.05
CA HIS A 48 21.54 3.76 -13.20
C HIS A 48 20.12 3.53 -12.65
N LEU A 49 19.53 2.37 -12.90
CA LEU A 49 18.22 2.01 -12.33
C LEU A 49 18.28 1.81 -10.80
N ASN A 50 19.41 1.32 -10.27
CA ASN A 50 19.63 1.21 -8.82
C ASN A 50 19.86 2.58 -8.15
N THR A 51 20.46 3.56 -8.84
CA THR A 51 20.55 4.94 -8.34
C THR A 51 19.20 5.66 -8.41
N LEU A 52 18.41 5.35 -9.43
CA LEU A 52 16.98 5.67 -9.52
C LEU A 52 16.16 4.77 -8.58
N LYS A 53 16.50 4.77 -7.28
CA LYS A 53 15.68 4.24 -6.18
C LYS A 53 14.27 4.83 -6.29
N ARG A 54 13.45 4.25 -7.16
CA ARG A 54 12.01 4.45 -7.22
C ARG A 54 11.56 4.03 -5.84
N LYS A 55 11.19 5.01 -5.01
CA LYS A 55 10.28 4.78 -3.89
C LYS A 55 9.00 4.23 -4.51
N ARG A 56 8.96 2.92 -4.76
CA ARG A 56 7.78 2.20 -5.21
C ARG A 56 6.79 2.27 -4.05
N GLY A 57 5.85 3.20 -4.15
CA GLY A 57 4.74 3.35 -3.22
C GLY A 57 4.43 4.81 -2.90
N ARG A 58 3.13 5.11 -2.71
CA ARG A 58 2.69 6.27 -1.93
C ARG A 58 3.50 6.28 -0.63
N PRO A 59 4.08 7.41 -0.20
CA PRO A 59 4.82 7.46 1.06
C PRO A 59 3.99 6.79 2.16
N PRO A 60 4.62 5.98 3.03
CA PRO A 60 3.91 5.37 4.15
C PRO A 60 3.15 6.48 4.86
N VAL A 61 1.84 6.30 5.02
CA VAL A 61 1.02 7.24 5.76
C VAL A 61 1.67 7.37 7.12
N SER A 62 2.25 8.54 7.42
CA SER A 62 2.90 8.79 8.70
C SER A 62 1.79 8.87 9.75
N GLY A 63 1.65 7.82 10.57
CA GLY A 63 0.64 7.72 11.62
C GLY A 63 -0.45 6.70 11.32
N GLU A 64 -1.52 6.74 12.11
CA GLU A 64 -2.65 5.81 11.96
C GLU A 64 -3.46 6.13 10.69
N PRO A 65 -3.70 5.13 9.81
CA PRO A 65 -4.49 5.35 8.62
C PRO A 65 -5.95 5.61 8.99
N ARG A 66 -6.58 6.59 8.33
CA ARG A 66 -8.02 6.83 8.47
C ARG A 66 -8.79 5.62 7.95
N ILE A 67 -9.73 5.13 8.75
CA ILE A 67 -10.60 4.02 8.38
C ILE A 67 -11.82 4.58 7.65
N ALA A 68 -12.02 4.15 6.41
CA ALA A 68 -13.25 4.45 5.69
C ALA A 68 -14.39 3.59 6.25
N ILE A 69 -15.39 4.23 6.84
CA ILE A 69 -16.59 3.56 7.36
C ILE A 69 -17.81 3.93 6.54
N ALA A 70 -18.71 2.98 6.33
CA ALA A 70 -20.03 3.24 5.78
C ALA A 70 -21.02 3.40 6.94
N PHE A 71 -21.51 4.62 7.18
CA PHE A 71 -22.57 4.89 8.15
C PHE A 71 -23.63 5.79 7.55
N ARG A 72 -24.83 5.77 8.13
CA ARG A 72 -25.92 6.67 7.73
C ARG A 72 -25.76 7.99 8.49
N CYS A 73 -25.74 9.09 7.76
CA CYS A 73 -25.70 10.43 8.32
C CYS A 73 -27.01 11.14 7.98
N ASP A 74 -27.51 11.99 8.88
CA ASP A 74 -28.67 12.82 8.61
C ASP A 74 -28.44 13.69 7.35
N PRO A 75 -29.39 13.78 6.42
CA PRO A 75 -29.24 14.54 5.19
C PRO A 75 -28.91 16.02 5.41
N TYR A 76 -29.47 16.65 6.45
CA TYR A 76 -29.23 18.05 6.78
C TYR A 76 -27.78 18.27 7.23
N VAL A 77 -27.28 17.41 8.12
CA VAL A 77 -25.89 17.45 8.60
C VAL A 77 -24.92 17.27 7.44
N LEU A 78 -25.17 16.28 6.59
CA LEU A 78 -24.34 16.02 5.42
C LEU A 78 -24.36 17.20 4.42
N ALA A 79 -25.52 17.80 4.19
CA ALA A 79 -25.66 18.96 3.31
C ALA A 79 -24.89 20.17 3.83
N ALA A 80 -24.99 20.47 5.13
CA ALA A 80 -24.26 21.57 5.77
C ALA A 80 -22.75 21.42 5.61
N PHE A 81 -22.21 20.22 5.84
CA PHE A 81 -20.78 19.98 5.63
C PHE A 81 -20.41 20.06 4.15
N ARG A 82 -21.17 19.47 3.23
CA ARG A 82 -20.89 19.55 1.78
C ARG A 82 -20.88 20.99 1.25
N ALA A 83 -21.76 21.84 1.77
CA ALA A 83 -21.81 23.26 1.40
C ALA A 83 -20.51 24.02 1.73
N SER A 84 -19.70 23.52 2.68
CA SER A 84 -18.39 24.11 3.00
C SER A 84 -17.32 23.92 1.92
N GLY A 85 -17.59 23.15 0.86
CA GLY A 85 -16.70 22.98 -0.30
C GLY A 85 -15.65 21.87 -0.15
N PRO A 86 -14.53 21.94 -0.90
CA PRO A 86 -13.48 20.92 -0.88
C PRO A 86 -12.94 20.67 0.54
N GLY A 87 -12.70 19.40 0.88
CA GLY A 87 -12.23 19.01 2.22
C GLY A 87 -13.32 18.94 3.30
N TRP A 88 -14.60 18.96 2.94
CA TRP A 88 -15.70 18.89 3.90
C TRP A 88 -15.65 17.66 4.81
N GLN A 89 -15.16 16.52 4.30
CA GLN A 89 -14.97 15.31 5.12
C GLN A 89 -13.92 15.52 6.22
N THR A 90 -12.82 16.21 5.90
CA THR A 90 -11.79 16.55 6.89
C THR A 90 -12.34 17.50 7.94
N ARG A 91 -13.16 18.49 7.54
CA ARG A 91 -13.83 19.41 8.48
C ARG A 91 -14.85 18.68 9.37
N MET A 92 -15.62 17.76 8.81
CA MET A 92 -16.55 16.92 9.57
C MET A 92 -15.80 16.08 10.61
N ASN A 93 -14.68 15.46 10.22
CA ASN A 93 -13.84 14.71 11.17
C ASN A 93 -13.26 15.62 12.27
N ALA A 94 -12.81 16.83 11.92
CA ALA A 94 -12.30 17.79 12.89
C ALA A 94 -13.39 18.22 13.89
N ALA A 95 -14.63 18.43 13.42
CA ALA A 95 -15.76 18.75 14.28
C ALA A 95 -16.10 17.61 15.26
N LEU A 96 -16.10 16.36 14.78
CA LEU A 96 -16.30 15.18 15.65
C LEU A 96 -15.18 15.05 16.69
N ALA A 97 -13.92 15.25 16.28
CA ALA A 97 -12.78 15.21 17.18
C ALA A 97 -12.83 16.34 18.22
N ASP A 98 -13.29 17.53 17.84
CA ASP A 98 -13.43 18.66 18.76
C ASP A 98 -14.55 18.44 19.77
N TRP A 99 -15.70 17.93 19.31
CA TRP A 99 -16.83 17.57 20.18
C TRP A 99 -16.42 16.58 21.28
N LEU A 100 -15.62 15.57 20.93
CA LEU A 100 -15.10 14.55 21.86
C LEU A 100 -14.13 15.09 22.93
N LYS A 101 -13.61 16.31 22.81
CA LYS A 101 -12.79 16.91 23.87
C LYS A 101 -13.60 17.34 25.08
N GLY A 102 -14.89 17.64 24.87
CA GLY A 102 -15.78 18.17 25.90
C GLY A 102 -17.01 17.32 26.21
N HIS A 103 -17.26 16.28 25.41
CA HIS A 103 -18.44 15.43 25.55
C HIS A 103 -18.06 13.96 25.42
N THR A 104 -18.86 13.09 26.03
CA THR A 104 -18.74 11.65 25.83
C THR A 104 -19.90 11.10 25.00
N PRO A 105 -19.67 10.18 24.06
CA PRO A 105 -20.76 9.57 23.28
C PRO A 105 -21.85 8.89 24.13
N ALA A 106 -21.52 8.50 25.37
CA ALA A 106 -22.46 7.88 26.30
C ALA A 106 -23.56 8.84 26.79
N GLU A 107 -23.37 10.16 26.63
CA GLU A 107 -24.37 11.18 26.99
C GLU A 107 -25.46 11.33 25.93
N LEU A 108 -25.25 10.80 24.72
CA LEU A 108 -26.20 10.94 23.63
C LEU A 108 -27.36 9.94 23.79
N PRO A 109 -28.62 10.37 23.58
CA PRO A 109 -29.75 9.46 23.54
C PRO A 109 -29.65 8.54 22.32
N VAL A 110 -29.99 7.26 22.51
CA VAL A 110 -30.09 6.22 21.48
C VAL A 110 -31.51 6.06 20.97
#